data_AF-A0A5C9D3L3-F1
#
_entry.id   AF-A0A5C9D3L3-F1
#
_cell.length_a   1.000
_cell.length_b   1.000
_cell.length_c   1.000
_cell.angle_alpha   90.00
_cell.angle_beta   90.00
_cell.angle_gamma   90.00
#
_symmetry.space_group_name_H-M   'P 1'
#
loop_
_entity.id
_entity.type
_entity.pdbx_description
1 polymer ?
#
loop_
_entity_poly.entity_id
_entity_poly.type
_entity_poly.pdbx_seq_one_letter_code
_entity_poly.pdbx_strand_id
1 'polypeptide(L)'
;MVKIYREGELKGKVVGIGVETKSGYKTIMAKKAVVLATGGFAANVEMRSKQVPSLTSDLPTTNHVGATGEGITIAQEVGANTMQMSYIQLYPFADPNNGVLDATAVIPFSGPSAGIVYVNEYGKRYVNEGERRDVCAKTT
;
A
#
# COMPACT_ATOMS: atom_id res chain seq x y z
N MET A 1 -13.09 5.31 14.88
CA MET A 1 -13.79 4.01 14.78
C MET A 1 -14.65 3.98 13.52
N VAL A 2 -14.52 2.92 12.71
CA VAL A 2 -15.36 2.66 11.52
C VAL A 2 -15.86 1.22 11.59
N LYS A 3 -17.13 0.98 11.25
CA LYS A 3 -17.74 -0.36 11.27
C LYS A 3 -18.70 -0.55 10.11
N ILE A 4 -18.62 -1.68 9.40
CA ILE A 4 -19.60 -2.04 8.37
C ILE A 4 -20.76 -2.80 9.01
N TYR A 5 -21.99 -2.44 8.68
CA TYR A 5 -23.20 -3.10 9.20
C TYR A 5 -23.79 -4.05 8.15
N ARG A 6 -24.19 -5.25 8.61
CA ARG A 6 -24.88 -6.27 7.83
C ARG A 6 -26.23 -6.61 8.47
N GLU A 7 -27.13 -7.21 7.70
CA GLU A 7 -28.44 -7.72 8.20
C GLU A 7 -28.28 -8.75 9.33
N GLY A 8 -27.19 -9.52 9.33
CA GLY A 8 -26.84 -10.44 10.40
C GLY A 8 -25.32 -10.61 10.52
N GLU A 9 -24.87 -11.24 11.61
CA GLU A 9 -23.45 -11.52 11.82
C GLU A 9 -22.90 -12.40 10.69
N LEU A 10 -21.97 -11.84 9.90
CA LEU A 10 -21.38 -12.46 8.71
C LEU A 10 -22.40 -12.98 7.68
N LYS A 11 -23.64 -12.49 7.72
CA LYS A 11 -24.76 -12.96 6.90
C LYS A 11 -25.53 -11.79 6.29
N GLY A 12 -26.24 -12.08 5.20
CA GLY A 12 -27.08 -11.09 4.52
C GLY A 12 -26.30 -9.93 3.90
N LYS A 13 -27.01 -8.88 3.50
CA LYS A 13 -26.45 -7.73 2.76
C LYS A 13 -25.78 -6.73 3.70
N VAL A 14 -24.86 -5.95 3.16
CA VAL A 14 -24.38 -4.73 3.82
C VAL A 14 -25.48 -3.67 3.77
N VAL A 15 -25.80 -3.07 4.92
CA VAL A 15 -26.93 -2.13 5.08
C VAL A 15 -26.49 -0.74 5.52
N GLY A 16 -25.21 -0.53 5.81
CA GLY A 16 -24.70 0.76 6.23
C GLY A 16 -23.30 0.72 6.79
N ILE A 17 -22.89 1.85 7.33
CA ILE A 17 -21.58 2.06 7.94
C ILE A 17 -21.71 2.98 9.16
N GLY A 18 -20.98 2.65 10.21
CA GLY A 18 -20.73 3.51 11.35
C GLY A 18 -19.39 4.20 11.17
N VAL A 19 -19.35 5.51 11.35
CA VAL A 19 -18.16 6.34 11.15
C VAL A 19 -17.99 7.32 12.29
N GLU A 20 -16.78 7.42 12.82
CA GLU A 20 -16.40 8.50 13.70
C GLU A 20 -16.13 9.77 12.89
N THR A 21 -16.77 10.86 13.28
CA THR A 21 -16.60 12.17 12.67
C THR A 21 -16.16 13.18 13.72
N LYS A 22 -15.69 14.36 13.31
CA LYS A 22 -15.41 15.47 14.25
C LYS A 22 -16.63 15.86 15.11
N SER A 23 -17.84 15.59 14.62
CA SER A 23 -19.11 15.84 15.32
C SER A 23 -19.61 14.63 16.13
N GLY A 24 -18.78 13.62 16.34
CA GLY A 24 -19.14 12.37 17.01
C GLY A 24 -19.44 11.22 16.06
N TYR A 25 -19.80 10.07 16.64
CA TYR A 25 -20.08 8.85 15.89
C TYR A 25 -21.42 8.94 15.15
N LYS A 26 -21.42 8.59 13.87
CA LYS A 26 -22.61 8.59 13.01
C LYS A 26 -22.84 7.21 12.43
N THR A 27 -24.09 6.80 12.38
CA THR A 27 -24.52 5.62 11.62
C THR A 27 -25.22 6.08 10.36
N ILE A 28 -24.76 5.61 9.21
CA ILE A 28 -25.28 5.96 7.89
C ILE A 28 -25.88 4.70 7.27
N MET A 29 -27.17 4.73 6.99
CA MET A 29 -27.86 3.67 6.26
C MET A 29 -27.49 3.76 4.77
N ALA A 30 -27.07 2.65 4.19
CA ALA A 30 -26.81 2.51 2.76
C ALA A 30 -27.96 1.75 2.11
N LYS A 31 -28.77 2.43 1.30
CA LYS A 31 -29.94 1.83 0.62
C LYS A 31 -29.57 0.80 -0.46
N LYS A 32 -28.34 0.86 -0.98
CA LYS A 32 -27.88 0.01 -2.09
C LYS A 32 -26.58 -0.70 -1.77
N ALA A 33 -25.52 0.08 -1.48
CA ALA A 33 -24.19 -0.47 -1.25
C ALA A 33 -23.32 0.52 -0.47
N VAL A 34 -22.24 -0.01 0.10
CA VAL A 34 -21.07 0.75 0.58
C VAL A 34 -19.91 0.43 -0.35
N VAL A 35 -19.23 1.46 -0.86
CA VAL A 35 -18.06 1.31 -1.75
C VAL A 35 -16.81 1.63 -0.95
N LEU A 36 -15.90 0.65 -0.82
CA LEU A 36 -14.59 0.86 -0.22
C LEU A 36 -13.59 1.23 -1.31
N ALA A 37 -13.10 2.47 -1.27
CA ALA A 37 -12.08 3.00 -2.17
C ALA A 37 -10.94 3.65 -1.37
N THR A 38 -10.47 2.94 -0.34
CA THR A 38 -9.62 3.48 0.73
C THR A 38 -8.11 3.35 0.47
N GLY A 39 -7.71 2.87 -0.72
CA GLY A 39 -6.31 2.64 -1.03
C GLY A 39 -5.72 1.39 -0.37
N GLY A 40 -4.38 1.33 -0.31
CA GLY A 40 -3.61 0.19 0.17
C GLY A 40 -3.08 0.35 1.61
N PHE A 41 -2.06 -0.44 1.94
CA PHE A 41 -1.48 -0.55 3.29
C PHE A 41 0.05 -0.35 3.32
N ALA A 42 0.64 0.28 2.28
CA ALA A 42 2.09 0.43 2.17
C ALA A 42 2.72 1.24 3.32
N ALA A 43 1.95 2.13 3.97
CA ALA A 43 2.40 2.88 5.14
C ALA A 43 2.22 2.12 6.47
N ASN A 44 1.52 0.99 6.47
CA ASN A 44 1.33 0.15 7.66
C ASN A 44 2.46 -0.91 7.74
N VAL A 45 3.49 -0.60 8.54
CA VAL A 45 4.66 -1.46 8.74
C VAL A 45 4.27 -2.84 9.24
N GLU A 46 3.33 -2.92 10.20
CA GLU A 46 2.89 -4.20 10.76
C GLU A 46 2.19 -5.05 9.69
N MET A 47 1.26 -4.45 8.94
CA MET A 47 0.51 -5.15 7.91
C MET A 47 1.39 -5.63 6.77
N ARG A 48 2.32 -4.79 6.28
CA ARG A 48 3.25 -5.20 5.22
C ARG A 48 4.29 -6.22 5.71
N SER A 49 4.82 -6.08 6.92
CA SER A 49 5.78 -7.04 7.49
C SER A 49 5.13 -8.40 7.73
N LYS A 50 3.85 -8.44 8.11
CA LYS A 50 3.09 -9.69 8.25
C LYS A 50 2.96 -10.43 6.91
N GLN A 51 2.89 -9.72 5.79
CA GLN A 51 2.78 -10.31 4.46
C GLN A 51 4.14 -10.63 3.84
N VAL A 52 5.13 -9.76 4.05
CA VAL A 52 6.50 -9.86 3.55
C VAL A 52 7.46 -9.44 4.67
N PRO A 53 8.02 -10.39 5.45
CA PRO A 53 8.77 -10.10 6.69
C PRO A 53 9.97 -9.16 6.55
N SER A 54 10.55 -9.04 5.36
CA SER A 54 11.66 -8.13 5.09
C SER A 54 11.24 -6.66 4.94
N LEU A 55 9.95 -6.34 4.88
CA LEU A 55 9.45 -4.97 4.70
C LEU A 55 9.23 -4.27 6.04
N THR A 56 10.30 -4.21 6.84
CA THR A 56 10.31 -3.61 8.19
C THR A 56 10.20 -2.09 8.15
N SER A 57 10.22 -1.44 9.32
CA SER A 57 10.25 0.02 9.44
C SER A 57 11.45 0.70 8.78
N ASP A 58 12.51 -0.06 8.48
CA ASP A 58 13.74 0.46 7.88
C ASP A 58 13.55 0.83 6.40
N LEU A 59 12.51 0.30 5.77
CA LEU A 59 12.14 0.66 4.40
C LEU A 59 11.06 1.75 4.41
N PRO A 60 11.34 2.97 3.94
CA PRO A 60 10.32 4.01 3.87
C PRO A 60 9.28 3.68 2.79
N THR A 61 8.19 4.44 2.76
CA THR A 61 7.12 4.30 1.76
C THR A 61 7.00 5.55 0.92
N THR A 62 6.68 5.37 -0.37
CA THR A 62 6.38 6.47 -1.29
C THR A 62 4.95 6.99 -1.14
N ASN A 63 4.15 6.35 -0.30
CA ASN A 63 2.73 6.62 -0.16
C ASN A 63 2.44 7.66 0.92
N HIS A 64 1.28 8.32 0.79
CA HIS A 64 0.75 9.17 1.85
C HIS A 64 0.57 8.38 3.16
N VAL A 65 0.75 9.05 4.29
CA VAL A 65 0.70 8.44 5.65
C VAL A 65 -0.63 7.72 5.95
N GLY A 66 -1.70 8.05 5.24
CA GLY A 66 -3.02 7.40 5.38
C GLY A 66 -3.21 6.12 4.56
N ALA A 67 -2.19 5.62 3.86
CA ALA A 67 -2.24 4.34 3.14
C ALA A 67 -1.99 3.17 4.11
N THR A 68 -2.88 3.02 5.09
CA THR A 68 -2.68 2.17 6.28
C THR A 68 -3.54 0.90 6.30
N GLY A 69 -4.42 0.71 5.31
CA GLY A 69 -5.11 -0.56 5.08
C GLY A 69 -6.38 -0.80 5.88
N GLU A 70 -6.90 0.17 6.63
CA GLU A 70 -8.05 -0.01 7.52
C GLU A 70 -9.29 -0.48 6.77
N GLY A 71 -9.48 -0.03 5.53
CA GLY A 71 -10.57 -0.50 4.66
C GLY A 71 -10.54 -2.00 4.40
N ILE A 72 -9.34 -2.60 4.31
CA ILE A 72 -9.16 -4.04 4.17
C ILE A 72 -9.55 -4.73 5.47
N THR A 73 -9.07 -4.22 6.61
CA THR A 73 -9.38 -4.77 7.94
C THR A 73 -10.89 -4.77 8.22
N ILE A 74 -11.58 -3.65 8.05
CA ILE A 74 -13.03 -3.57 8.30
C ILE A 74 -13.85 -4.42 7.33
N ALA A 75 -13.33 -4.69 6.12
CA ALA A 75 -13.97 -5.61 5.19
C ALA A 75 -13.81 -7.06 5.68
N GLN A 76 -12.63 -7.44 6.17
CA GLN A 76 -12.37 -8.76 6.74
C GLN A 76 -13.21 -9.02 7.99
N GLU A 77 -13.40 -8.02 8.85
CA GLU A 77 -14.27 -8.09 10.04
C GLU A 77 -15.71 -8.49 9.70
N VAL A 78 -16.17 -8.15 8.49
CA VAL A 78 -17.50 -8.53 8.00
C VAL A 78 -17.48 -9.72 7.05
N GLY A 79 -16.40 -10.49 7.03
CA GLY A 79 -16.29 -11.76 6.32
C GLY A 79 -15.76 -11.67 4.88
N ALA A 80 -15.18 -10.54 4.47
CA ALA A 80 -14.49 -10.48 3.19
C ALA A 80 -13.18 -11.28 3.24
N ASN A 81 -12.89 -12.04 2.18
CA ASN A 81 -11.59 -12.65 1.99
C ASN A 81 -10.62 -11.63 1.36
N THR A 82 -9.32 -11.85 1.51
CA THR A 82 -8.28 -11.12 0.80
C THR A 82 -7.58 -12.02 -0.20
N MET A 83 -6.93 -11.40 -1.18
CA MET A 83 -6.18 -12.11 -2.21
C MET A 83 -4.90 -11.34 -2.49
N GLN A 84 -3.79 -12.06 -2.70
CA GLN A 84 -2.53 -11.49 -3.17
C GLN A 84 -1.93 -10.40 -2.26
N MET A 85 -2.21 -10.43 -0.96
CA MET A 85 -1.72 -9.43 0.01
C MET A 85 -0.19 -9.40 0.13
N SER A 86 0.52 -10.47 -0.25
CA SER A 86 1.98 -10.52 -0.27
C SER A 86 2.64 -9.95 -1.53
N TYR A 87 1.86 -9.61 -2.56
CA TYR A 87 2.39 -9.02 -3.80
C TYR A 87 2.56 -7.51 -3.64
N ILE A 88 3.58 -7.12 -2.87
CA ILE A 88 3.92 -5.72 -2.60
C ILE A 88 5.04 -5.29 -3.54
N GLN A 89 4.79 -4.27 -4.35
CA GLN A 89 5.78 -3.73 -5.28
C GLN A 89 6.65 -2.67 -4.61
N LEU A 90 7.97 -2.82 -4.71
CA LEU A 90 8.94 -1.85 -4.23
C LEU A 90 9.34 -0.87 -5.32
N TYR A 91 9.69 0.34 -4.90
CA TYR A 91 10.29 1.36 -5.76
C TYR A 91 11.69 1.71 -5.23
N PRO A 92 12.77 1.33 -5.93
CA PRO A 92 14.12 1.40 -5.35
C PRO A 92 14.81 2.77 -5.52
N PHE A 93 14.16 3.74 -6.16
CA PHE A 93 14.78 5.02 -6.49
C PHE A 93 14.17 6.21 -5.75
N ALA A 94 13.29 5.96 -4.77
CA ALA A 94 12.87 7.01 -3.85
C ALA A 94 14.04 7.42 -2.95
N ASP A 95 13.91 8.57 -2.29
CA ASP A 95 14.84 8.95 -1.22
C ASP A 95 14.93 7.82 -0.18
N PRO A 96 16.12 7.27 0.10
CA PRO A 96 16.28 6.10 0.95
C PRO A 96 15.96 6.36 2.42
N ASN A 97 15.93 7.62 2.86
CA ASN A 97 15.69 7.99 4.25
C ASN A 97 14.21 8.24 4.55
N ASN A 98 13.46 8.78 3.57
CA ASN A 98 12.08 9.24 3.80
C ASN A 98 11.06 8.73 2.77
N GLY A 99 11.51 8.08 1.69
CA GLY A 99 10.64 7.50 0.65
C GLY A 99 10.02 8.52 -0.30
N VAL A 100 10.40 9.79 -0.23
CA VAL A 100 9.85 10.85 -1.09
C VAL A 100 10.22 10.57 -2.56
N LEU A 101 9.24 10.77 -3.43
CA LEU A 101 9.42 10.81 -4.88
C LEU A 101 9.64 12.26 -5.32
N ASP A 102 10.89 12.71 -5.31
CA ASP A 102 11.27 14.00 -5.84
C ASP A 102 11.43 13.95 -7.38
N ALA A 103 11.84 15.06 -7.98
CA ALA A 103 12.03 15.14 -9.43
C ALA A 103 13.11 14.16 -9.93
N THR A 104 14.10 13.82 -9.11
CA THR A 104 15.16 12.89 -9.49
C THR A 104 14.71 11.43 -9.37
N ALA A 105 13.94 11.11 -8.32
CA ALA A 105 13.40 9.79 -8.06
C ALA A 105 12.48 9.31 -9.18
N VAL A 106 11.89 10.19 -9.99
CA VAL A 106 11.03 9.79 -11.12
C VAL A 106 11.78 9.58 -12.43
N ILE A 107 13.04 10.04 -12.54
CA ILE A 107 13.86 9.87 -13.75
C ILE A 107 14.03 8.39 -14.14
N PRO A 108 14.27 7.46 -13.20
CA PRO A 108 14.42 6.04 -13.52
C PRO A 108 13.20 5.37 -14.17
N PHE A 109 12.01 5.99 -14.16
CA PHE A 109 10.82 5.42 -14.82
C PHE A 109 10.98 5.32 -16.34
N SER A 110 11.61 6.31 -16.97
CA SER A 110 11.87 6.35 -18.42
C SER A 110 13.36 6.40 -18.76
N GLY A 111 14.20 6.69 -17.76
CA GLY A 111 15.63 6.84 -17.85
C GLY A 111 16.38 5.72 -18.57
N PRO A 112 16.11 4.42 -18.29
CA PRO A 112 16.84 3.32 -18.93
C PRO A 112 16.77 3.37 -20.46
N SER A 113 15.62 3.76 -21.02
CA SER A 113 15.45 3.90 -22.47
C SER A 113 16.26 5.06 -23.08
N ALA A 114 16.70 6.00 -22.24
CA ALA A 114 17.54 7.14 -22.61
C ALA A 114 19.02 6.94 -22.21
N GLY A 115 19.42 5.73 -21.80
CA GLY A 115 20.82 5.39 -21.49
C GLY A 115 21.23 5.56 -20.03
N ILE A 116 20.28 5.74 -19.11
CA ILE A 116 20.58 5.76 -17.67
C ILE A 116 20.93 4.34 -17.20
N VAL A 117 22.00 4.26 -16.42
CA VAL A 117 22.46 3.02 -15.78
C VAL A 117 22.21 3.06 -14.27
N TYR A 118 21.95 1.90 -13.67
CA TYR A 118 21.78 1.78 -12.22
C TYR A 118 23.08 1.27 -11.61
N VAL A 119 23.57 1.97 -10.58
CA VAL A 119 24.81 1.63 -9.89
C VAL A 119 24.57 1.44 -8.40
N ASN A 120 25.37 0.60 -7.75
CA ASN A 120 25.38 0.46 -6.30
C ASN A 120 26.26 1.53 -5.63
N GLU A 121 26.41 1.46 -4.30
CA GLU A 121 27.21 2.41 -3.51
C GLU A 121 28.70 2.47 -3.91
N TYR A 122 29.21 1.45 -4.61
CA TYR A 122 30.58 1.38 -5.14
C TYR A 122 30.71 1.88 -6.57
N GLY A 123 29.63 2.42 -7.16
CA GLY A 123 29.61 2.89 -8.55
C GLY A 123 29.61 1.77 -9.59
N LYS A 124 29.25 0.53 -9.21
CA LYS A 124 29.20 -0.63 -10.12
C LYS A 124 27.79 -0.90 -10.58
N ARG A 125 27.61 -1.18 -11.87
CA ARG A 125 26.33 -1.68 -12.41
C ARG A 125 26.01 -3.04 -11.79
N TYR A 126 24.75 -3.23 -11.40
CA TYR A 126 24.31 -4.45 -10.70
C TYR A 126 23.13 -5.17 -11.37
N VAL A 127 22.44 -4.53 -12.31
CA VAL A 127 21.24 -5.10 -12.95
C VAL A 127 21.13 -4.63 -14.40
N ASN A 128 20.36 -5.36 -15.20
CA ASN A 128 19.83 -4.85 -16.45
C ASN A 128 18.70 -3.86 -16.16
N GLU A 129 18.87 -2.59 -16.52
CA GLU A 129 17.97 -1.50 -16.15
C GLU A 129 16.58 -1.59 -16.80
N GLY A 130 16.40 -2.46 -17.81
CA GLY A 130 15.11 -2.78 -18.42
C GLY A 130 14.32 -3.89 -17.73
N GLU A 131 14.83 -4.47 -16.65
CA GLU A 131 14.16 -5.55 -15.91
C GLU A 131 12.95 -5.06 -15.10
N ARG A 132 12.20 -6.03 -14.58
CA ARG A 132 11.06 -5.74 -13.69
C ARG A 132 11.55 -5.11 -12.37
N ARG A 133 10.69 -4.30 -11.74
CA ARG A 133 11.00 -3.61 -10.48
C ARG A 133 11.39 -4.54 -9.33
N ASP A 134 10.86 -5.76 -9.28
CA ASP A 134 11.24 -6.76 -8.27
C ASP A 134 12.68 -7.26 -8.44
N VAL A 135 13.24 -7.16 -9.65
CA VAL A 135 14.64 -7.45 -9.94
C VAL A 135 15.49 -6.21 -9.66
N CYS A 136 15.09 -5.05 -10.18
CA CYS A 136 15.82 -3.80 -9.99
C CYS A 136 15.90 -3.35 -8.52
N ALA A 137 14.93 -3.73 -7.68
CA ALA A 137 14.95 -3.40 -6.25
C ALA A 137 15.85 -4.31 -5.41
N LYS A 138 16.46 -5.34 -6.00
CA LYS A 138 17.41 -6.22 -5.32
C LYS A 138 18.83 -5.74 -5.61
N THR A 139 19.26 -4.71 -4.89
CA THR A 139 20.66 -4.28 -4.92
C THR A 139 21.49 -5.21 -4.03
N THR A 140 22.52 -5.82 -4.60
CA THR A 140 23.57 -6.56 -3.89
C THR A 140 24.85 -5.74 -3.78
#